data_AF-A0A955U7B3-F1
#
_entry.id   AF-A0A955U7B3-F1
#
_cell.length_a   1.000
_cell.length_b   1.000
_cell.length_c   1.000
_cell.angle_alpha   90.00
_cell.angle_beta   90.00
_cell.angle_gamma   90.00
#
_symmetry.space_group_name_H-M   'P 1'
#
loop_
_entity.id
_entity.type
_entity.pdbx_description
1 polymer ?
#
loop_
_entity_poly.entity_id
_entity_poly.type
_entity_poly.pdbx_seq_one_letter_code
_entity_poly.pdbx_strand_id
1 'polypeptide(L)'
;GGNALKFYATLRLEVKRIGAVKKGDEMVGSRTRIKTVKNKVAPPFRQIEVDIMYGRGVCRVGEVLEKAQQLGLLSKNGSWYSLGEERLGQGYETVREQLANDPAMLERVLRMVEASSGVAAAK
;
A
#
# COMPACT_ATOMS: atom_id res chain seq x y z
N GLY A 1 5.57 1.32 -31.80
CA GLY A 1 6.40 1.86 -30.70
C GLY A 1 7.18 3.07 -31.17
N GLY A 2 6.57 4.26 -31.10
CA GLY A 2 7.21 5.54 -31.39
C GLY A 2 6.92 6.55 -30.28
N ASN A 3 7.29 7.82 -30.46
CA ASN A 3 7.22 8.82 -29.39
C ASN A 3 5.79 9.32 -29.05
N ALA A 4 4.78 8.99 -29.86
CA ALA A 4 3.42 9.50 -29.69
C ALA A 4 2.85 9.23 -28.28
N LEU A 5 2.97 8.00 -27.76
CA LEU A 5 2.45 7.65 -26.43
C LEU A 5 3.07 8.50 -25.31
N LYS A 6 4.35 8.90 -25.44
CA LYS A 6 5.01 9.77 -24.47
C LYS A 6 4.34 11.14 -24.37
N PHE A 7 3.85 11.68 -25.49
CA PHE A 7 3.25 13.02 -25.56
C PHE A 7 1.75 13.01 -25.26
N TYR A 8 1.01 12.03 -25.78
CA TYR A 8 -0.45 11.94 -25.62
C TYR A 8 -0.89 11.39 -24.27
N ALA A 9 -0.12 10.50 -23.62
CA ALA A 9 -0.51 9.95 -22.32
C ALA A 9 -0.65 11.05 -21.25
N THR A 10 -1.77 11.05 -20.53
CA THR A 10 -2.03 11.94 -19.39
C THR A 10 -1.27 11.47 -18.14
N LEU A 11 -1.20 10.16 -17.96
CA LEU A 11 -0.49 9.49 -16.87
C LEU A 11 0.49 8.46 -17.45
N ARG A 12 1.70 8.39 -16.89
CA ARG A 12 2.66 7.34 -17.18
C ARG A 12 3.25 6.80 -15.89
N LEU A 13 3.08 5.51 -15.68
CA LEU A 13 3.62 4.78 -14.55
C LEU A 13 4.77 3.90 -15.02
N GLU A 14 5.88 3.98 -14.30
CA GLU A 14 7.02 3.09 -14.43
C GLU A 14 6.93 2.05 -13.32
N VAL A 15 6.77 0.79 -13.71
CA VAL A 15 6.61 -0.34 -12.78
C VAL A 15 7.91 -1.14 -12.80
N LYS A 16 8.56 -1.27 -11.64
CA LYS A 16 9.82 -1.99 -11.47
C LYS A 16 9.73 -2.96 -10.30
N ARG A 17 10.09 -4.23 -10.53
CA ARG A 17 10.23 -5.21 -9.45
C ARG A 17 11.51 -4.89 -8.65
N ILE A 18 11.38 -4.71 -7.34
CA ILE A 18 12.50 -4.39 -6.44
C ILE A 18 12.99 -5.66 -5.73
N GLY A 19 12.07 -6.56 -5.38
CA GLY A 19 12.39 -7.72 -4.56
C GLY A 19 11.34 -8.82 -4.62
N ALA A 20 11.62 -9.90 -3.92
CA ALA A 20 10.71 -11.02 -3.74
C ALA A 20 10.19 -11.03 -2.30
N VAL A 21 8.89 -11.25 -2.14
CA VAL A 21 8.27 -11.51 -0.84
C VAL A 21 8.37 -13.01 -0.61
N LYS A 22 9.05 -13.41 0.46
CA LYS A 22 9.23 -14.82 0.86
C LYS A 22 8.52 -15.08 2.19
N LYS A 23 7.93 -16.26 2.33
CA LYS A 23 7.38 -16.78 3.59
C LYS A 23 8.07 -18.11 3.86
N GLY A 24 9.08 -18.10 4.73
CA GLY A 24 10.02 -19.21 4.85
C GLY A 24 10.87 -19.35 3.59
N ASP A 25 10.89 -20.55 3.00
CA ASP A 25 11.62 -20.85 1.76
C ASP A 25 10.82 -20.60 0.48
N GLU A 26 9.51 -20.38 0.57
CA GLU A 26 8.66 -20.19 -0.61
C GLU A 26 8.53 -18.72 -1.01
N MET A 27 8.63 -18.46 -2.34
CA MET A 27 8.40 -17.15 -2.91
C MET A 27 6.90 -16.91 -3.13
N VAL A 28 6.28 -16.21 -2.19
CA VAL A 28 4.84 -15.91 -2.18
C VAL A 28 4.46 -14.66 -2.98
N GLY A 29 5.42 -13.81 -3.34
CA GLY A 29 5.12 -12.60 -4.12
C GLY A 29 6.32 -11.79 -4.57
N SER A 30 6.03 -10.61 -5.13
CA SER A 30 7.00 -9.64 -5.63
C SER A 30 6.71 -8.23 -5.12
N ARG A 31 7.71 -7.61 -4.48
CA ARG A 31 7.66 -6.20 -4.09
C ARG A 31 8.02 -5.35 -5.30
N THR A 32 7.11 -4.44 -5.64
CA THR A 32 7.13 -3.67 -6.89
C THR A 32 7.07 -2.18 -6.58
N ARG A 33 8.01 -1.40 -7.14
CA ARG A 33 7.96 0.07 -7.11
C ARG A 33 7.17 0.55 -8.30
N ILE A 34 6.22 1.45 -8.06
CA ILE A 34 5.51 2.18 -9.10
C ILE A 34 5.89 3.64 -8.96
N LYS A 35 6.54 4.20 -9.99
CA LYS A 35 6.92 5.61 -10.07
C LYS A 35 6.08 6.32 -11.12
N THR A 36 5.53 7.47 -10.75
CA THR A 36 4.78 8.31 -11.69
C THR A 36 5.76 9.17 -12.49
N VAL A 37 6.05 8.81 -13.73
CA VAL A 37 7.00 9.54 -14.59
C VAL A 37 6.34 10.74 -15.28
N LYS A 38 5.04 10.65 -15.56
CA LYS A 38 4.25 11.75 -16.12
C LYS A 38 2.90 11.81 -15.44
N ASN A 39 2.52 12.98 -14.97
CA ASN A 39 1.19 13.26 -14.44
C ASN A 39 0.79 14.67 -14.87
N LYS A 40 -0.32 14.79 -15.62
CA LYS A 40 -0.88 16.09 -16.03
C LYS A 40 -1.94 16.64 -15.06
N VAL A 41 -2.38 15.84 -14.07
CA VAL A 41 -3.48 16.18 -13.16
C VAL A 41 -2.96 16.58 -11.77
N ALA A 42 -1.88 15.96 -11.31
CA ALA A 42 -1.30 16.19 -9.99
C ALA A 42 0.24 16.17 -10.06
N PRO A 43 0.95 16.50 -8.97
CA PRO A 43 2.41 16.54 -8.97
C PRO A 43 3.04 15.22 -9.47
N PRO A 44 3.94 15.27 -10.47
CA PRO A 44 4.63 14.09 -10.98
C PRO A 44 5.72 13.58 -10.01
N PHE A 45 6.34 12.45 -10.35
CA PHE A 45 7.47 11.82 -9.64
C PHE A 45 7.20 11.22 -8.27
N ARG A 46 5.92 11.12 -7.87
CA ARG A 46 5.53 10.32 -6.70
C ARG A 46 5.81 8.84 -6.94
N GLN A 47 6.26 8.16 -5.89
CA GLN A 47 6.54 6.73 -5.89
C GLN A 47 5.74 6.05 -4.79
N ILE A 48 5.31 4.82 -5.08
CA ILE A 48 4.69 3.93 -4.12
C ILE A 48 5.31 2.54 -4.27
N GLU A 49 5.39 1.81 -3.17
CA GLU A 49 5.80 0.42 -3.14
C GLU A 49 4.59 -0.43 -2.85
N VAL A 50 4.42 -1.49 -3.62
CA VAL A 50 3.27 -2.38 -3.54
C VAL A 50 3.75 -3.82 -3.58
N ASP A 51 3.13 -4.67 -2.77
CA ASP A 51 3.39 -6.10 -2.78
C ASP A 51 2.36 -6.81 -3.67
N ILE A 52 2.85 -7.51 -4.68
CA ILE A 52 2.04 -8.32 -5.60
C ILE A 52 2.19 -9.77 -5.18
N MET A 53 1.13 -10.35 -4.63
CA MET A 53 1.10 -11.76 -4.21
C MET A 53 0.69 -12.63 -5.40
N TYR A 54 1.39 -13.74 -5.61
CA TYR A 54 1.05 -14.66 -6.70
C TYR A 54 -0.33 -15.30 -6.45
N GLY A 55 -1.18 -15.33 -7.47
CA GLY A 55 -2.55 -15.87 -7.40
C GLY A 55 -3.60 -14.98 -6.74
N ARG A 56 -3.23 -13.93 -5.99
CA ARG A 56 -4.17 -12.93 -5.42
C ARG A 56 -4.06 -11.54 -6.02
N GLY A 57 -2.94 -11.19 -6.65
CA GLY A 57 -2.71 -9.86 -7.19
C GLY A 57 -2.21 -8.86 -6.13
N VAL A 58 -2.59 -7.60 -6.27
CA VAL A 58 -2.11 -6.50 -5.41
C VAL A 58 -2.66 -6.63 -3.99
N CYS A 59 -1.77 -6.59 -3.00
CA CYS A 59 -2.15 -6.71 -1.59
C CYS A 59 -2.64 -5.37 -1.02
N ARG A 60 -3.94 -5.08 -1.18
CA ARG A 60 -4.57 -3.85 -0.63
C ARG A 60 -4.38 -3.68 0.88
N VAL A 61 -4.43 -4.78 1.64
CA VAL A 61 -4.27 -4.75 3.09
C VAL A 61 -2.87 -4.29 3.50
N GLY A 62 -1.84 -4.77 2.78
CA GLY A 62 -0.45 -4.37 3.05
C GLY A 62 -0.21 -2.88 2.82
N GLU A 63 -0.77 -2.34 1.72
CA GLU A 63 -0.67 -0.90 1.41
C GLU A 63 -1.36 -0.02 2.47
N VAL A 64 -2.55 -0.43 2.92
CA VAL A 64 -3.28 0.30 3.96
C VAL A 64 -2.50 0.33 5.26
N LEU A 65 -1.88 -0.79 5.66
CA LEU A 65 -1.05 -0.89 6.85
C LEU A 65 0.19 0.01 6.78
N GLU A 66 0.93 -0.04 5.67
CA GLU A 66 2.13 0.78 5.50
C GLU A 66 1.78 2.27 5.51
N LYS A 67 0.68 2.65 4.86
CA LYS A 67 0.20 4.03 4.85
C LYS A 67 -0.31 4.48 6.22
N ALA A 68 -1.02 3.62 6.94
CA ALA A 68 -1.48 3.92 8.30
C ALA A 68 -0.30 4.08 9.29
N GLN A 69 0.77 3.31 9.12
CA GLN A 69 1.99 3.47 9.91
C GLN A 69 2.73 4.77 9.55
N GLN A 70 2.82 5.12 8.26
CA GLN A 70 3.42 6.39 7.83
C GLN A 70 2.66 7.61 8.35
N LEU A 71 1.34 7.53 8.46
CA LEU A 71 0.48 8.59 9.01
C LEU A 71 0.42 8.60 10.54
N GLY A 72 1.11 7.68 11.22
CA GLY A 72 1.12 7.59 12.69
C GLY A 72 -0.19 7.09 13.31
N LEU A 73 -1.12 6.55 12.51
CA LEU A 73 -2.38 5.97 12.99
C LEU A 73 -2.16 4.60 13.64
N LEU A 74 -1.14 3.87 13.20
CA LEU A 74 -0.66 2.64 13.82
C LEU A 74 0.54 2.93 14.71
N SER A 75 0.42 2.61 15.99
CA SER A 75 1.52 2.68 16.95
C SER A 75 2.22 1.34 17.03
N LYS A 76 3.54 1.34 16.83
CA LYS A 76 4.39 0.15 16.97
C LYS A 76 5.12 0.19 18.30
N ASN A 77 4.70 -0.65 19.25
CA ASN A 77 5.39 -0.85 20.52
C ASN A 77 6.24 -2.14 20.44
N GLY A 78 7.48 -1.98 20.00
CA GLY A 78 8.39 -3.12 19.77
C GLY A 78 7.89 -4.00 18.62
N SER A 79 7.46 -5.23 18.93
CA SER A 79 6.89 -6.18 17.96
C SER A 79 5.36 -6.13 17.87
N TRP A 80 4.70 -5.30 18.69
CA TRP A 80 3.25 -5.18 18.75
C TRP A 80 2.74 -4.00 17.94
N TYR A 81 1.64 -4.21 17.22
CA TYR A 81 0.91 -3.17 16.52
C TYR A 81 -0.39 -2.86 17.27
N SER A 82 -0.64 -1.57 17.47
CA SER A 82 -1.87 -1.06 18.08
C SER A 82 -2.51 0.00 17.19
N LEU A 83 -3.84 -0.03 17.12
CA LEU A 83 -4.67 0.95 16.45
C LEU A 83 -5.42 1.76 17.51
N GLY A 84 -4.86 2.92 17.89
CA GLY A 84 -5.34 3.65 19.06
C GLY A 84 -5.17 2.83 20.34
N GLU A 85 -6.28 2.46 20.97
CA GLU A 85 -6.31 1.64 22.20
C GLU A 85 -6.44 0.13 21.92
N GLU A 86 -6.78 -0.27 20.70
CA GLU A 86 -7.02 -1.66 20.33
C GLU A 86 -5.72 -2.34 19.88
N ARG A 87 -5.39 -3.49 20.49
CA ARG A 87 -4.19 -4.26 20.15
C ARG A 87 -4.47 -5.21 18.98
N LEU A 88 -3.84 -4.97 17.84
CA LEU A 88 -3.97 -5.78 16.62
C LEU A 88 -3.10 -7.04 16.63
N GLY A 89 -2.11 -7.13 17.53
CA GLY A 89 -1.29 -8.33 17.69
C GLY A 89 0.19 -8.11 17.40
N GLN A 90 0.92 -9.22 17.41
CA GLN A 90 2.38 -9.26 17.28
C GLN A 90 2.79 -9.60 15.84
N GLY A 91 3.62 -8.74 15.24
CA GLY A 91 4.20 -8.96 13.92
C GLY A 91 3.32 -8.50 12.75
N TYR A 92 3.97 -8.13 11.64
CA TYR A 92 3.31 -7.54 10.47
C TYR A 92 2.41 -8.54 9.71
N GLU A 93 2.86 -9.79 9.55
CA GLU A 93 2.07 -10.84 8.87
C GLU A 93 0.77 -11.16 9.62
N THR A 94 0.82 -11.27 10.94
CA THR A 94 -0.37 -11.56 11.78
C THR A 94 -1.42 -10.47 11.64
N VAL A 95 -1.00 -9.20 11.70
CA VAL A 95 -1.90 -8.05 11.53
C VAL A 95 -2.47 -8.00 10.12
N ARG A 96 -1.67 -8.33 9.10
CA ARG A 96 -2.13 -8.44 7.71
C ARG A 96 -3.19 -9.52 7.56
N GLU A 97 -3.01 -10.68 8.18
CA GLU A 97 -3.98 -11.78 8.16
C GLU A 97 -5.26 -11.41 8.91
N GLN A 98 -5.17 -10.77 10.07
CA GLN A 98 -6.35 -10.29 10.80
C GLN A 98 -7.17 -9.28 9.99
N LEU A 99 -6.54 -8.26 9.40
CA LEU A 99 -7.23 -7.28 8.56
C LEU A 99 -7.74 -7.86 7.24
N ALA A 100 -7.16 -8.95 6.76
CA ALA A 100 -7.68 -9.67 5.60
C ALA A 100 -8.94 -10.48 5.96
N ASN A 101 -9.04 -10.98 7.19
CA ASN A 101 -10.17 -11.74 7.68
C ASN A 101 -11.34 -10.86 8.17
N ASP A 102 -11.05 -9.65 8.65
CA ASP A 102 -12.04 -8.68 9.08
C ASP A 102 -12.13 -7.47 8.13
N PRO A 103 -13.04 -7.51 7.12
CA PRO A 103 -13.23 -6.41 6.19
C PRO A 103 -13.81 -5.15 6.85
N ALA A 104 -14.53 -5.27 7.98
CA ALA A 104 -15.09 -4.12 8.68
C ALA A 104 -13.97 -3.30 9.36
N MET A 105 -13.01 -3.99 9.96
CA MET A 105 -11.81 -3.36 10.53
C MET A 105 -10.97 -2.70 9.43
N LEU A 106 -10.80 -3.35 8.28
CA LEU A 106 -10.08 -2.78 7.14
C LEU A 106 -10.72 -1.48 6.64
N GLU A 107 -12.05 -1.45 6.47
CA GLU A 107 -12.75 -0.22 6.07
C GLU A 107 -12.57 0.90 7.09
N ARG A 108 -12.64 0.59 8.38
CA ARG A 108 -12.43 1.57 9.45
C ARG A 108 -11.04 2.20 9.35
N VAL A 109 -9.99 1.39 9.20
CA VAL A 109 -8.61 1.87 9.01
C VAL A 109 -8.49 2.70 7.74
N LEU A 110 -9.10 2.25 6.65
CA LEU A 110 -9.05 2.93 5.36
C LEU A 110 -9.69 4.32 5.43
N ARG A 111 -10.85 4.46 6.10
CA ARG A 111 -11.49 5.76 6.34
C ARG A 111 -10.62 6.70 7.16
N MET A 112 -9.95 6.19 8.21
CA MET A 112 -9.03 6.99 9.02
C MET A 112 -7.83 7.47 8.20
N VAL A 113 -7.27 6.59 7.35
CA VAL A 113 -6.18 6.92 6.44
C VAL A 113 -6.62 7.98 5.41
N GLU A 114 -7.81 7.86 4.84
CA GLU A 114 -8.34 8.82 3.86
C GLU A 114 -8.59 10.20 4.47
N ALA A 115 -9.15 10.25 5.69
CA ALA A 115 -9.37 11.47 6.44
C ALA A 115 -8.05 12.20 6.73
N SER A 116 -7.02 11.46 7.15
CA SER A 116 -5.70 12.03 7.44
C SER A 116 -4.91 12.41 6.17
N SER A 117 -5.09 11.67 5.06
CA SER A 117 -4.42 11.94 3.78
C SER A 117 -5.00 13.14 3.02
N GLY A 118 -6.07 13.77 3.51
CA GLY A 118 -6.72 14.92 2.87
C GLY A 118 -7.42 14.61 1.53
N VAL A 119 -7.59 13.33 1.17
CA VAL A 119 -8.24 12.92 -0.09
C VAL A 119 -9.77 13.02 0.01
N ALA A 120 -10.32 13.14 1.22
CA ALA A 120 -11.76 13.28 1.48
C ALA A 120 -12.39 14.62 1.01
N ALA A 121 -11.62 15.55 0.45
CA ALA A 121 -12.12 16.87 0.02
C ALA A 121 -12.41 16.99 -1.49
N ALA A 122 -12.28 15.92 -2.27
CA ALA A 122 -12.63 15.93 -3.69
C ALA A 122 -13.82 15.00 -3.95
N LYS A 123 -15.02 15.52 -3.70
CA LYS A 123 -16.28 14.93 -4.17
C LYS A 123 -16.96 15.94 -5.08
#